data_AF-A0A2A5BBB9-F1
#
_entry.id   AF-A0A2A5BBB9-F1
#
_cell.length_a   1.000
_cell.length_b   1.000
_cell.length_c   1.000
_cell.angle_alpha   90.00
_cell.angle_beta   90.00
_cell.angle_gamma   90.00
#
_symmetry.space_group_name_H-M   'P 1'
#
loop_
_entity.id
_entity.type
_entity.pdbx_description
1 polymer ?
#
loop_
_entity_poly.entity_id
_entity_poly.type
_entity_poly.pdbx_seq_one_letter_code
_entity_poly.pdbx_strand_id
1 'polypeptide(L)' 'MEIPFTEISTDALDAIIEEFITREGTDYGEQEYSLVQKTEQVKMQLKRGEIVINYDSETQTCHLHAKSS' A
#
# COMPACT_ATOMS: atom_id res chain seq x y z
N MET A 1 -13.94 -1.80 4.36
CA MET A 1 -14.40 -2.69 3.27
C MET A 1 -13.20 -3.01 2.38
N GLU A 2 -12.87 -4.27 2.10
CA GLU A 2 -11.78 -4.57 1.15
C GLU A 2 -12.24 -4.25 -0.27
N ILE A 3 -11.44 -3.47 -1.00
CA ILE A 3 -11.69 -3.11 -2.40
C ILE A 3 -10.46 -3.44 -3.25
N PRO A 4 -10.63 -3.83 -4.51
CA PRO A 4 -9.50 -4.10 -5.40
C PRO A 4 -8.75 -2.81 -5.71
N PHE A 5 -7.41 -2.89 -5.71
CA PHE A 5 -6.54 -1.74 -6.00
C PHE A 5 -6.73 -1.19 -7.41
N THR A 6 -7.32 -1.96 -8.33
CA THR A 6 -7.66 -1.54 -9.69
C THR A 6 -8.84 -0.57 -9.77
N GLU A 7 -9.64 -0.44 -8.70
CA GLU A 7 -10.72 0.56 -8.61
C GLU A 7 -10.24 1.91 -8.07
N ILE A 8 -8.97 2.00 -7.62
CA ILE A 8 -8.35 3.24 -7.16
C ILE A 8 -7.58 3.88 -8.32
N SER A 9 -7.76 5.19 -8.49
CA SER A 9 -6.96 5.98 -9.43
C SER A 9 -5.47 5.86 -9.11
N THR A 10 -4.61 5.80 -10.13
CA THR A 10 -3.16 5.65 -9.95
C THR A 10 -2.56 6.65 -8.96
N ASP A 11 -2.96 7.92 -9.06
CA ASP A 11 -2.51 8.99 -8.16
C ASP A 11 -2.85 8.74 -6.69
N ALA A 12 -4.11 8.37 -6.42
CA ALA A 12 -4.55 8.01 -5.08
C ALA A 12 -3.85 6.74 -4.58
N LEU A 13 -3.66 5.75 -5.46
CA LEU A 13 -2.96 4.52 -5.11
C LEU A 13 -1.50 4.80 -4.72
N ASP A 14 -0.78 5.63 -5.48
CA ASP A 14 0.59 6.03 -5.16
C ASP A 14 0.65 6.80 -3.82
N ALA A 15 -0.30 7.71 -3.56
CA ALA A 15 -0.37 8.43 -2.28
C ALA A 15 -0.61 7.49 -1.08
N ILE A 16 -1.53 6.52 -1.20
CA ILE A 16 -1.80 5.55 -0.14
C ILE A 16 -0.58 4.63 0.07
N ILE A 17 0.11 4.24 -1.00
CA ILE A 17 1.34 3.44 -0.92
C ILE A 17 2.46 4.21 -0.21
N GLU A 18 2.64 5.49 -0.54
CA GLU A 18 3.61 6.35 0.14
C GLU A 18 3.29 6.49 1.62
N GLU A 19 2.01 6.69 1.97
CA GLU A 19 1.56 6.74 3.37
C GLU A 19 1.87 5.43 4.09
N PHE A 20 1.58 4.28 3.45
CA PHE A 20 1.85 2.96 4.00
C PHE A 20 3.35 2.73 4.26
N ILE A 21 4.21 3.07 3.29
CA ILE A 21 5.68 2.97 3.42
C ILE A 21 6.18 3.87 4.56
N THR A 22 5.62 5.07 4.69
CA THR A 22 6.02 6.06 5.70
C THR A 22 5.56 5.64 7.10
N ARG A 23 4.36 5.09 7.23
CA ARG A 23 3.76 4.69 8.51
C ARG A 23 4.29 3.37 9.05
N GLU A 24 4.48 2.38 8.19
CA GLU A 24 5.01 1.08 8.61
C GLU A 24 6.49 1.18 9.04
N GLY A 25 7.19 2.27 8.69
CA GLY A 25 8.58 2.48 9.10
C GLY A 25 9.43 1.25 8.78
N THR A 26 9.11 0.54 7.69
CA THR A 26 9.62 -0.80 7.49
C THR A 26 11.07 -0.71 7.05
N ASP A 27 11.91 -0.95 8.05
CA ASP A 27 13.32 -1.32 8.01
C ASP A 27 13.46 -2.67 7.27
N TYR A 28 13.05 -2.74 6.00
CA TYR A 28 13.34 -3.89 5.14
C TYR A 28 14.78 -3.76 4.63
N GLY A 29 15.72 -3.97 5.55
CA GLY A 29 17.13 -4.17 5.30
C GLY A 29 17.92 -2.89 4.99
N GLU A 30 19.19 -2.91 5.39
CA GLU A 30 20.22 -1.85 5.31
C GLU A 30 20.55 -1.35 3.88
N GLN A 31 19.69 -1.59 2.89
CA GLN A 31 19.80 -1.00 1.57
C GLN A 31 18.81 0.17 1.47
N GLU A 32 19.33 1.37 1.20
CA GLU A 32 18.57 2.57 0.83
C GLU A 32 17.78 2.33 -0.47
N TYR A 33 16.73 1.52 -0.40
CA TYR A 33 15.77 1.42 -1.49
C TYR A 33 15.09 2.78 -1.62
N SER A 34 15.19 3.37 -2.81
CA SER A 34 14.51 4.64 -3.11
C SER A 34 12.99 4.46 -2.96
N LEU A 35 12.27 5.55 -2.64
CA LEU A 35 10.81 5.54 -2.51
C LEU A 35 10.11 4.87 -3.71
N VAL A 36 10.65 5.07 -4.91
CA VAL A 36 10.19 4.43 -6.15
C VAL A 36 10.29 2.90 -6.09
N GLN A 37 11.40 2.35 -5.61
CA GLN A 37 11.60 0.90 -5.51
C GLN A 37 10.66 0.28 -4.46
N LYS A 38 10.46 0.97 -3.33
CA LYS A 38 9.51 0.56 -2.30
C LYS A 38 8.07 0.55 -2.83
N THR A 39 7.72 1.58 -3.60
CA THR A 39 6.41 1.69 -4.26
C THR A 39 6.16 0.50 -5.20
N GLU A 40 7.13 0.17 -6.04
CA GLU A 40 7.02 -0.99 -6.94
C GLU A 40 6.90 -2.32 -6.17
N GLN A 41 7.60 -2.47 -5.04
CA GLN A 41 7.45 -3.64 -4.17
C GLN A 41 6.05 -3.77 -3.58
N VAL A 42 5.46 -2.67 -3.07
CA VAL A 42 4.08 -2.67 -2.56
C VAL A 42 3.09 -2.98 -3.69
N LYS A 43 3.28 -2.43 -4.89
CA LYS A 43 2.47 -2.77 -6.08
C LYS A 43 2.55 -4.26 -6.43
N MET A 44 3.72 -4.90 -6.29
CA MET A 44 3.85 -6.34 -6.48
C MET A 44 3.12 -7.15 -5.41
N GLN A 45 3.20 -6.75 -4.14
CA GLN A 45 2.50 -7.40 -3.04
C GLN A 45 0.96 -7.26 -3.17
N LEU A 46 0.48 -6.10 -3.62
CA LEU A 46 -0.92 -5.90 -4.00
C LEU A 46 -1.37 -6.88 -5.09
N LYS A 47 -0.57 -7.05 -6.14
CA LYS A 47 -0.85 -8.02 -7.22
C LYS A 47 -0.85 -9.47 -6.74
N ARG A 48 -0.04 -9.80 -5.73
CA ARG A 48 0.03 -11.13 -5.12
C ARG A 48 -1.06 -11.38 -4.08
N GLY A 49 -1.78 -10.33 -3.67
CA GLY A 49 -2.77 -10.40 -2.61
C GLY A 49 -2.17 -10.50 -1.21
N GLU A 50 -0.89 -10.12 -1.04
CA GLU A 50 -0.20 -10.06 0.25
C GLU A 50 -0.57 -8.77 1.02
N ILE A 51 -0.90 -7.71 0.29
CA ILE A 51 -1.43 -6.45 0.82
C ILE A 51 -2.78 -6.20 0.16
N VAL A 52 -3.71 -5.60 0.90
CA VAL A 52 -5.04 -5.23 0.41
C VAL A 52 -5.40 -3.80 0.78
N ILE A 53 -6.31 -3.21 0.01
CA ILE A 53 -6.85 -1.88 0.30
C ILE A 53 -8.12 -2.05 1.12
N ASN A 54 -8.18 -1.40 2.27
CA ASN A 54 -9.39 -1.22 3.05
C ASN A 54 -9.92 0.19 2.85
N TYR A 55 -11.14 0.29 2.34
CA TYR A 55 -11.91 1.51 2.29
C TYR A 55 -12.76 1.68 3.55
N ASP A 56 -12.54 2.77 4.26
CA ASP A 56 -13.37 3.20 5.37
C ASP A 56 -14.46 4.17 4.88
N SER A 57 -15.70 3.72 4.91
CA SER A 57 -16.84 4.51 4.38
C SER A 57 -17.23 5.69 5.28
N GLU A 58 -16.87 5.66 6.56
CA GLU A 58 -17.22 6.70 7.53
C GLU A 58 -16.33 7.93 7.34
N THR A 59 -15.03 7.71 7.20
CA THR A 59 -14.03 8.75 6.95
C THR A 59 -13.77 9.00 5.47
N GLN A 60 -14.31 8.14 4.58
CA GLN A 60 -14.06 8.14 3.15
C GLN A 60 -12.56 8.00 2.80
N THR A 61 -11.81 7.26 3.62
CA THR A 61 -10.36 7.08 3.45
C THR A 61 -10.00 5.66 3.01
N CYS A 62 -8.88 5.52 2.32
CA CYS A 62 -8.33 4.23 1.91
C CYS A 62 -7.01 3.99 2.63
N HIS A 63 -6.84 2.79 3.18
CA HIS A 63 -5.62 2.37 3.87
C HIS A 63 -5.14 1.04 3.33
N LEU A 64 -3.83 0.84 3.28
CA LEU A 64 -3.22 -0.44 2.96
C LEU A 64 -2.98 -1.24 4.24
N HIS A 65 -3.24 -2.54 4.17
CA HIS A 65 -2.96 -3.47 5.26
C HIS A 65 -2.38 -4.76 4.70
N ALA A 66 -1.31 -5.26 5.33
CA ALA A 66 -0.80 -6.59 5.04
C ALA A 66 -1.82 -7.65 5.50
N LYS A 67 -2.04 -8.68 4.67
CA LYS A 67 -2.85 -9.84 5.06
C LYS A 67 -2.07 -10.66 6.08
N SER A 68 -2.43 -10.54 7.35
CA SER A 68 -2.00 -11.47 8.39
C SER A 68 -2.63 -12.84 8.09
N SER A 69 -1.79 -13.83 7.79
CA SER A 69 -2.21 -15.24 7.66
C SER A 69 -2.49 -15.86 9.02
#